data_AF-A0AAP0WHH8-F1
#
_entry.id   AF-A0AAP0WHH8-F1
#
_cell.length_a   1.000
_cell.length_b   1.000
_cell.length_c   1.000
_cell.angle_alpha   90.00
_cell.angle_beta   90.00
_cell.angle_gamma   90.00
#
_symmetry.space_group_name_H-M   'P 1'
#
loop_
_entity.id
_entity.type
_entity.pdbx_description
1 polymer ?
#
loop_
_entity_poly.entity_id
_entity_poly.type
_entity_poly.pdbx_seq_one_letter_code
_entity_poly.pdbx_strand_id
1 'polypeptide(L)'
;MSGNAHTCINALVSPSGQPGRVIISTGERSGQQQPVLAESAVRQGMTMIEPTGGIDLANFSVILETCLRAGVPKVMPHIYSSIIDKQSGRTRPEDVANLMQQVKALLS
;
A
#
# COMPACT_ATOMS: atom_id res chain seq x y z
N MET A 1 -19.18 16.72 -15.80
CA MET A 1 -17.80 16.50 -15.34
C MET A 1 -17.12 15.59 -16.34
N SER A 2 -16.10 16.06 -17.05
CA SER A 2 -15.29 15.23 -17.97
C SER A 2 -14.23 14.48 -17.16
N GLY A 3 -14.58 13.32 -16.60
CA GLY A 3 -13.62 12.42 -15.96
C GLY A 3 -13.02 11.46 -16.98
N ASN A 4 -11.72 11.18 -16.88
CA ASN A 4 -11.06 10.13 -17.65
C ASN A 4 -11.12 8.81 -16.86
N ALA A 5 -11.76 7.78 -17.40
CA ALA A 5 -11.90 6.47 -16.75
C ALA A 5 -10.58 5.67 -16.66
N HIS A 6 -9.52 6.12 -17.34
CA HIS A 6 -8.22 5.45 -17.37
C HIS A 6 -7.21 6.01 -16.37
N THR A 7 -7.51 7.14 -15.71
CA THR A 7 -6.64 7.71 -14.68
C THR A 7 -6.79 6.93 -13.38
N CYS A 8 -5.68 6.38 -12.88
CA CYS A 8 -5.61 5.76 -11.58
C CYS A 8 -5.51 6.84 -10.50
N ILE A 9 -6.46 6.87 -9.55
CA ILE A 9 -6.43 7.78 -8.39
C ILE A 9 -6.11 6.95 -7.15
N ASN A 10 -5.11 7.41 -6.41
CA ASN A 10 -4.57 6.71 -5.26
C ASN A 10 -5.39 6.88 -3.98
N ALA A 11 -5.08 6.05 -2.98
CA ALA A 11 -5.58 6.20 -1.62
C ALA A 11 -4.50 5.82 -0.60
N LEU A 12 -4.13 6.81 0.22
CA LEU A 12 -3.17 6.66 1.31
C LEU A 12 -3.73 5.78 2.42
N VAL A 13 -2.92 4.83 2.91
CA VAL A 13 -3.22 4.02 4.11
C VAL A 13 -2.03 3.98 5.06
N SER A 14 -2.25 3.64 6.33
CA SER A 14 -1.21 3.58 7.37
C SER A 14 -1.17 2.23 8.11
N PRO A 15 -0.03 1.81 8.68
CA PRO A 15 0.04 0.59 9.50
C PRO A 15 -0.88 0.66 10.73
N SER A 16 -1.53 -0.44 11.09
CA SER A 16 -2.42 -0.50 12.26
C SER A 16 -1.75 -0.99 13.55
N GLY A 17 -0.51 -1.49 13.46
CA GLY A 17 0.14 -2.22 14.56
C GLY A 17 -0.39 -3.64 14.78
N GLN A 18 -1.42 -4.06 14.03
CA GLN A 18 -1.94 -5.44 14.02
C GLN A 18 -1.62 -6.10 12.67
N PRO A 19 -0.93 -7.25 12.66
CA PRO A 19 -0.72 -8.00 11.43
C PRO A 19 -2.05 -8.32 10.74
N GLY A 20 -2.10 -8.17 9.41
CA GLY A 20 -3.33 -8.37 8.64
C GLY A 20 -4.28 -7.18 8.61
N ARG A 21 -3.91 -6.01 9.16
CA ARG A 21 -4.78 -4.82 9.22
C ARG A 21 -4.04 -3.53 8.83
N VAL A 22 -4.68 -2.69 8.02
CA VAL A 22 -4.22 -1.32 7.68
C VAL A 22 -5.32 -0.29 7.91
N ILE A 23 -4.92 0.95 8.21
CA ILE A 23 -5.77 2.09 8.50
C ILE A 23 -6.03 2.90 7.22
N ILE A 24 -7.28 3.14 6.86
CA ILE A 24 -7.68 3.92 5.68
C ILE A 24 -8.15 5.34 6.00
N SER A 25 -8.40 5.64 7.28
CA SER A 25 -8.88 6.95 7.73
C SER A 25 -7.71 7.95 7.76
N THR A 26 -7.20 8.31 6.58
CA THR A 26 -5.99 9.14 6.41
C THR A 26 -6.30 10.54 5.87
N GLY A 27 -7.58 10.90 5.72
CA GLY A 27 -8.01 12.24 5.32
C GLY A 27 -7.87 13.25 6.46
N GLU A 28 -7.85 14.54 6.15
CA GLU A 28 -7.62 15.63 7.13
C GLU A 28 -8.49 15.51 8.40
N ARG A 29 -9.79 15.18 8.23
CA ARG A 29 -10.72 14.99 9.34
C ARG A 29 -10.72 13.57 9.90
N SER A 30 -10.66 12.55 9.04
CA SER A 30 -10.75 11.15 9.46
C SER A 30 -9.47 10.62 10.12
N GLY A 31 -8.31 11.21 9.81
CA GLY A 31 -7.03 10.92 10.46
C GLY A 31 -6.96 11.37 11.92
N GLN A 32 -7.86 12.26 12.34
CA GLN A 32 -8.03 12.65 13.72
C GLN A 32 -9.05 11.78 14.47
N GLN A 33 -9.68 10.83 13.78
CA GLN A 33 -10.72 9.95 14.32
C GLN A 33 -10.19 8.52 14.52
N GLN A 34 -11.09 7.63 14.97
CA GLN A 34 -10.75 6.24 15.19
C GLN A 34 -10.38 5.55 13.87
N PRO A 35 -9.28 4.77 13.84
CA PRO A 35 -8.83 4.07 12.64
C PRO A 35 -9.91 3.22 11.97
N VAL A 36 -10.11 3.40 10.67
CA VAL A 36 -10.95 2.52 9.84
C VAL A 36 -10.08 1.48 9.14
N LEU A 37 -10.49 0.22 9.11
CA LEU A 37 -9.73 -0.87 8.49
C LEU A 37 -9.99 -1.02 6.98
N ALA A 38 -9.00 -1.53 6.23
CA ALA A 38 -9.14 -1.80 4.79
C ALA A 38 -10.31 -2.71 4.40
N GLU A 39 -10.62 -3.74 5.21
CA GLU A 39 -11.78 -4.62 4.98
C GLU A 39 -13.09 -3.83 4.91
N SER A 40 -13.22 -2.79 5.73
CA SER A 40 -14.39 -1.90 5.70
C SER A 40 -14.45 -1.07 4.41
N ALA A 41 -13.30 -0.64 3.89
CA ALA A 41 -13.21 0.07 2.61
C ALA A 41 -13.65 -0.80 1.43
N VAL A 42 -13.17 -2.04 1.38
CA VAL A 42 -13.49 -2.98 0.31
C VAL A 42 -14.99 -3.27 0.29
N ARG A 43 -15.62 -3.46 1.46
CA ARG A 43 -17.07 -3.64 1.57
C ARG A 43 -17.89 -2.44 1.05
N GLN A 44 -17.29 -1.25 1.00
CA GLN A 44 -17.92 -0.03 0.49
C GLN A 44 -17.56 0.26 -0.97
N GLY A 45 -16.98 -0.71 -1.70
CA GLY A 45 -16.71 -0.61 -3.13
C GLY A 45 -15.34 -0.04 -3.48
N MET A 46 -14.40 0.04 -2.53
CA MET A 46 -13.03 0.44 -2.82
C MET A 46 -12.31 -0.62 -3.66
N THR A 47 -11.89 -0.24 -4.88
CA THR A 47 -11.33 -1.16 -5.87
C THR A 47 -9.80 -1.16 -5.94
N MET A 48 -9.15 -0.20 -5.27
CA MET A 48 -7.70 -0.11 -5.21
C MET A 48 -7.24 0.48 -3.88
N ILE A 49 -6.08 0.01 -3.38
CA ILE A 49 -5.37 0.59 -2.23
C ILE A 49 -3.91 0.83 -2.61
N GLU A 50 -3.33 1.93 -2.14
CA GLU A 50 -1.93 2.29 -2.42
C GLU A 50 -1.14 2.48 -1.12
N PRO A 51 -0.70 1.39 -0.46
CA PRO A 51 0.05 1.48 0.78
C PRO A 51 1.28 2.35 0.62
N THR A 52 1.41 3.38 1.45
CA THR A 52 2.47 4.37 1.34
C THR A 52 2.94 4.78 2.72
N GLY A 53 4.26 4.95 2.88
CA GLY A 53 4.88 5.43 4.12
C GLY A 53 5.35 4.30 5.05
N GLY A 54 6.62 4.36 5.44
CA GLY A 54 7.23 3.38 6.35
C GLY A 54 7.38 1.96 5.79
N ILE A 55 7.22 1.78 4.48
CA ILE A 55 7.37 0.47 3.83
C ILE A 55 8.85 0.21 3.53
N ASP A 56 9.32 -0.98 3.86
CA ASP A 56 10.67 -1.47 3.56
C ASP A 56 10.63 -2.95 3.12
N LEU A 57 11.80 -3.53 2.85
CA LEU A 57 11.89 -4.91 2.39
C LEU A 57 11.38 -5.94 3.42
N ALA A 58 11.39 -5.61 4.72
CA ALA A 58 11.02 -6.51 5.80
C ALA A 58 9.50 -6.55 6.00
N ASN A 59 8.80 -5.43 5.81
CA ASN A 59 7.36 -5.34 6.04
C ASN A 59 6.50 -5.38 4.76
N PHE A 60 7.10 -5.25 3.58
CA PHE A 60 6.39 -5.20 2.30
C PHE A 60 5.42 -6.36 2.08
N SER A 61 5.89 -7.61 2.22
CA SER A 61 5.04 -8.81 2.02
C SER A 61 3.82 -8.82 2.92
N VAL A 62 3.98 -8.48 4.20
CA VAL A 62 2.88 -8.47 5.18
C VAL A 62 1.83 -7.42 4.81
N ILE A 63 2.25 -6.24 4.37
CA ILE A 63 1.36 -5.17 3.94
C ILE A 63 0.61 -5.57 2.67
N LEU A 64 1.33 -6.10 1.67
CA LEU A 64 0.72 -6.53 0.41
C LEU A 64 -0.28 -7.67 0.64
N GLU A 65 0.10 -8.69 1.40
CA GLU A 65 -0.77 -9.81 1.75
C GLU A 65 -2.02 -9.34 2.51
N THR A 66 -1.87 -8.39 3.42
CA THR A 66 -3.00 -7.78 4.14
C THR A 66 -4.01 -7.18 3.18
N CYS A 67 -3.56 -6.38 2.20
CA CYS A 67 -4.44 -5.79 1.20
C CYS A 67 -5.12 -6.84 0.33
N LEU A 68 -4.39 -7.88 -0.09
CA LEU A 68 -4.94 -8.97 -0.89
C LEU A 68 -6.00 -9.77 -0.11
N ARG A 69 -5.72 -10.12 1.15
CA ARG A 69 -6.66 -10.84 2.04
C ARG A 69 -7.91 -10.02 2.35
N ALA A 70 -7.80 -8.69 2.43
CA ALA A 70 -8.95 -7.81 2.58
C ALA A 70 -9.88 -7.80 1.34
N GLY A 71 -9.46 -8.40 0.23
CA GLY A 71 -10.24 -8.50 -1.00
C GLY A 71 -10.07 -7.32 -1.94
N VAL A 72 -8.99 -6.53 -1.78
CA VAL A 72 -8.72 -5.38 -2.65
C VAL A 72 -8.34 -5.89 -4.06
N PRO A 73 -9.06 -5.49 -5.12
CA PRO A 73 -8.78 -5.98 -6.47
C PRO A 73 -7.42 -5.55 -7.05
N LYS A 74 -6.93 -4.36 -6.68
CA LYS A 74 -5.66 -3.82 -7.15
C LYS A 74 -4.88 -3.16 -6.02
N VAL A 75 -3.58 -3.41 -5.93
CA VAL A 75 -2.71 -2.82 -4.89
C VAL A 75 -1.50 -2.15 -5.54
N MET A 76 -1.22 -0.90 -5.18
CA MET A 76 -0.05 -0.14 -5.68
C MET A 76 0.82 0.37 -4.52
N PRO A 77 1.69 -0.47 -3.95
CA PRO A 77 2.53 -0.08 -2.83
C PRO A 77 3.63 0.90 -3.27
N HIS A 78 3.84 1.96 -2.48
CA HIS A 78 4.87 2.97 -2.68
C HIS A 78 6.00 2.81 -1.66
N ILE A 79 7.20 2.52 -2.16
CA ILE A 79 8.40 2.33 -1.37
C ILE A 79 9.40 3.41 -1.78
N TYR A 80 9.78 4.27 -0.82
CA TYR A 80 10.61 5.45 -1.07
C TYR A 80 11.99 5.31 -0.44
N SER A 81 12.24 6.05 0.65
CA SER A 81 13.56 6.22 1.26
C SER A 81 14.21 4.91 1.70
N SER A 82 13.44 3.86 1.97
CA SER A 82 13.95 2.55 2.39
C SER A 82 14.76 1.85 1.29
N ILE A 83 14.48 2.11 0.01
CA ILE A 83 15.15 1.46 -1.14
C ILE A 83 16.03 2.42 -1.96
N ILE A 84 16.15 3.68 -1.52
CA ILE A 84 16.96 4.70 -2.19
C ILE A 84 18.36 4.72 -1.59
N ASP A 85 19.39 4.61 -2.44
CA ASP A 85 20.77 4.84 -2.03
C ASP A 85 20.97 6.32 -1.67
N LYS A 86 21.49 6.59 -0.46
CA LYS A 86 21.57 7.96 0.08
C LYS A 86 22.63 8.81 -0.61
N GLN A 87 23.64 8.20 -1.22
CA GLN A 87 24.70 8.94 -1.90
C GLN A 87 24.29 9.37 -3.30
N SER A 88 23.75 8.45 -4.09
CA SER A 88 23.34 8.69 -5.48
C SER A 88 21.92 9.23 -5.62
N GLY A 89 21.07 9.06 -4.61
CA GLY A 89 19.64 9.37 -4.67
C GLY A 89 18.84 8.43 -5.59
N ARG A 90 19.44 7.34 -6.06
CA ARG A 90 18.80 6.38 -6.96
C ARG A 90 18.18 5.23 -6.18
N THR A 91 17.02 4.76 -6.64
CA THR A 91 16.46 3.48 -6.18
C THR A 91 17.41 2.33 -6.55
N ARG A 92 17.71 1.48 -5.58
CA ARG A 92 18.56 0.30 -5.73
C ARG A 92 17.85 -0.78 -6.55
N PRO A 93 18.37 -1.16 -7.75
CA PRO A 93 17.74 -2.17 -8.60
C PRO A 93 17.59 -3.55 -7.94
N GLU A 94 18.53 -3.93 -7.08
CA GLU A 94 18.52 -5.18 -6.32
C GLU A 94 17.35 -5.26 -5.33
N ASP A 95 16.99 -4.14 -4.70
CA ASP A 95 15.84 -4.05 -3.80
C ASP A 95 14.54 -4.16 -4.59
N VAL A 96 14.46 -3.56 -5.78
CA VAL A 96 13.31 -3.71 -6.69
C VAL A 96 13.16 -5.17 -7.12
N ALA A 97 14.26 -5.85 -7.44
CA ALA A 97 14.24 -7.27 -7.79
C ALA A 97 13.73 -8.13 -6.61
N ASN A 98 14.15 -7.82 -5.38
CA ASN A 98 13.66 -8.48 -4.17
C ASN A 98 12.15 -8.27 -3.97
N LEU A 99 11.67 -7.03 -4.08
CA LEU A 99 10.25 -6.70 -3.99
C LEU A 99 9.44 -7.47 -5.03
N MET A 100 9.94 -7.57 -6.27
CA MET A 100 9.27 -8.33 -7.33
C MET A 100 9.24 -9.85 -7.05
N GLN A 101 10.25 -10.40 -6.37
CA GLN A 101 10.22 -11.79 -5.92
C GLN A 101 9.15 -11.99 -4.83
N GLN A 102 9.05 -11.06 -3.87
CA GLN A 102 8.00 -11.09 -2.84
C GLN A 102 6.59 -11.03 -3.46
N VAL A 103 6.37 -10.14 -4.45
CA VAL A 103 5.10 -10.07 -5.20
C VAL A 103 4.78 -11.40 -5.86
N LYS A 104 5.74 -11.99 -6.59
CA LYS A 104 5.53 -13.26 -7.28
C LYS A 104 5.17 -14.37 -6.31
N ALA A 105 5.86 -14.48 -5.17
CA ALA A 105 5.59 -15.50 -4.17
C ALA A 105 4.19 -15.41 -3.54
N LEU A 106 3.59 -14.22 -3.51
CA LEU A 106 2.24 -14.00 -2.98
C LEU A 106 1.12 -14.17 -4.01
N LEU A 107 1.44 -14.07 -5.31
CA LEU A 107 0.47 -14.15 -6.40
C LEU A 107 0.56 -15.45 -7.22
N SER A 108 1.58 -16.27 -6.96
CA SER A 108 1.81 -17.57 -7.61
C SER A 108 0.94 -18.68 -7.06
#